data_AF-A0A0A1WUW0-F1
#
_entry.id   AF-A0A0A1WUW0-F1
#
_cell.length_a   1.000
_cell.length_b   1.000
_cell.length_c   1.000
_cell.angle_alpha   90.00
_cell.angle_beta   90.00
_cell.angle_gamma   90.00
#
_symmetry.space_group_name_H-M   'P 1'
#
loop_
_entity.id
_entity.type
_entity.pdbx_description
1 polymer ?
#
loop_
_entity_poly.entity_id
_entity_poly.type
_entity_poly.pdbx_seq_one_letter_code
_entity_poly.pdbx_strand_id
1 'polypeptide(L)'
;MPVNLKKRSKKQRMKKAISHAKFQKLVVPRPDVLHGYLRHEEINRYLEYLKNRYSFVQVYMIGLTHERRQLKAVEIDWNSEKNLEAIERERTRRALVNMPTITLPPQQNANPGTTQGRNTIFIEGGTHAREWISVAVALNCIYQLTEKHLRNYELLRKLRFIIVPVTNPDGYEYTFMKNRRWRKNRRPIRHTRHIGTDCNRNYDFHWEDGHSKSGRNTFKGLKPFSEPETRAMRNVLRKNKDDLLFFLSLHSYAESIMYPWGYSKDLPETWQKLEKLALAGRNAIKAYNGRNYRVGSIAKLTKRRISGSIVDYVFGVINVPLALVMELPSHALGFQPPAESISPIGHESWFGIREMCKMAYDIEPPFSQLEETTMLTKALTNVNVKPPLQEAGAARNKLPLYKTIMPAIKAEEVLKNNKLPPYKSVTPAIKAEEVLKYNKPPLYKAITPAVRAEEVLKNNKLPPYKSVTPAIKA
;
A
#
# COMPACT_ATOMS: atom_id res chain seq x y z
N MET A 1 41.08 74.54 14.11
CA MET A 1 41.38 73.43 13.18
C MET A 1 40.50 72.22 13.53
N PRO A 2 39.40 71.95 12.80
CA PRO A 2 38.50 70.85 13.10
C PRO A 2 38.92 69.56 12.38
N VAL A 3 39.08 68.47 13.13
CA VAL A 3 39.46 67.15 12.60
C VAL A 3 38.22 66.33 12.24
N ASN A 4 37.88 66.39 10.95
CA ASN A 4 37.50 65.28 10.07
C ASN A 4 36.48 64.20 10.55
N LEU A 5 35.19 64.55 10.50
CA LEU A 5 34.02 63.67 10.61
C LEU A 5 33.73 62.89 9.29
N LYS A 6 34.63 62.06 8.77
CA LYS A 6 34.32 61.24 7.56
C LYS A 6 35.00 59.87 7.49
N LYS A 7 34.89 59.00 8.51
CA LYS A 7 35.27 57.56 8.37
C LYS A 7 34.38 56.54 9.09
N ARG A 8 33.10 56.84 9.35
CA ARG A 8 32.14 55.89 9.98
C ARG A 8 31.00 55.35 9.09
N SER A 9 31.02 55.52 7.75
CA SER A 9 29.81 55.22 6.95
C SER A 9 29.85 54.03 5.97
N LYS A 10 30.96 53.29 5.76
CA LYS A 10 30.97 52.12 4.86
C LYS A 10 30.82 50.76 5.57
N LYS A 11 31.53 50.55 6.68
CA LYS A 11 31.55 49.24 7.39
C LYS A 11 30.23 48.94 8.13
N GLN A 12 29.54 49.97 8.63
CA GLN A 12 28.20 49.84 9.23
C GLN A 12 27.09 49.69 8.18
N ARG A 13 27.20 50.30 6.99
CA ARG A 13 26.25 50.07 5.88
C ARG A 13 26.38 48.67 5.30
N MET A 14 27.59 48.10 5.18
CA MET A 14 27.76 46.70 4.77
C MET A 14 27.24 45.69 5.81
N LYS A 15 27.47 45.91 7.11
CA LYS A 15 26.89 45.03 8.15
C LYS A 15 25.37 45.07 8.20
N LYS A 16 24.75 46.23 7.93
CA LYS A 16 23.28 46.36 7.85
C LYS A 16 22.71 45.75 6.56
N ALA A 17 23.43 45.84 5.44
CA ALA A 17 23.07 45.20 4.17
C ALA A 17 23.13 43.66 4.23
N ILE A 18 24.07 43.09 4.99
CA ILE A 18 24.18 41.64 5.18
C ILE A 18 23.10 41.09 6.14
N SER A 19 22.56 41.92 7.04
CA SER A 19 21.47 41.49 7.96
C SER A 19 20.06 41.50 7.35
N HIS A 20 19.91 41.96 6.11
CA HIS A 20 18.61 42.11 5.42
C HIS A 20 18.60 41.47 4.03
N ALA A 21 19.53 40.56 3.74
CA ALA A 21 19.29 39.55 2.72
C ALA A 21 18.13 38.68 3.23
N LYS A 22 16.90 39.14 2.99
CA LYS A 22 15.73 38.27 2.96
C LYS A 22 16.18 37.09 2.09
N PHE A 23 16.37 35.93 2.70
CA PHE A 23 16.30 34.68 1.97
C PHE A 23 14.92 34.70 1.32
N GLN A 24 14.83 35.21 0.08
CA GLN A 24 13.68 34.96 -0.77
C GLN A 24 13.67 33.45 -0.89
N LYS A 25 12.84 32.81 -0.07
CA LYS A 25 12.55 31.39 -0.17
C LYS A 25 12.19 31.19 -1.64
N LEU A 26 13.05 30.50 -2.39
CA LEU A 26 12.82 30.24 -3.81
C LEU A 26 11.42 29.61 -3.91
N VAL A 27 10.45 30.35 -4.42
CA VAL A 27 9.09 29.85 -4.59
C VAL A 27 9.15 28.98 -5.84
N VAL A 28 9.48 27.70 -5.66
CA VAL A 28 9.35 26.72 -6.74
C VAL A 28 7.85 26.60 -7.03
N PRO A 29 7.38 27.01 -8.23
CA PRO A 29 5.97 26.91 -8.55
C PRO A 29 5.57 25.44 -8.53
N ARG A 30 4.53 25.12 -7.77
CA ARG A 30 3.97 23.77 -7.63
C ARG A 30 3.24 23.40 -8.93
N PRO A 31 3.69 22.39 -9.69
CA PRO A 31 2.96 21.91 -10.86
C PRO A 31 1.59 21.31 -10.49
N ASP A 32 0.61 21.42 -11.38
CA ASP A 32 -0.69 20.79 -11.20
C ASP A 32 -0.66 19.32 -11.62
N VAL A 33 -0.56 18.43 -10.63
CA VAL A 33 -0.53 16.98 -10.82
C VAL A 33 -1.91 16.34 -11.04
N LEU A 34 -3.00 17.09 -10.90
CA LEU A 34 -4.36 16.54 -10.92
C LEU A 34 -5.11 16.78 -12.24
N HIS A 35 -4.71 17.80 -13.01
CA HIS A 35 -5.46 18.23 -14.19
C HIS A 35 -4.62 18.29 -15.46
N GLY A 36 -3.38 17.77 -15.44
CA GLY A 36 -2.51 17.77 -16.61
C GLY A 36 -1.51 16.62 -16.61
N TYR A 37 -1.11 16.21 -17.81
CA TYR A 37 0.02 15.31 -17.98
C TYR A 37 1.31 16.12 -17.96
N LEU A 38 2.06 15.96 -16.88
CA LEU A 38 3.32 16.65 -16.66
C LEU A 38 4.45 15.99 -17.46
N ARG A 39 5.33 16.80 -18.06
CA ARG A 39 6.60 16.30 -18.60
C ARG A 39 7.54 15.88 -17.46
N HIS A 40 8.55 15.07 -17.78
CA HIS A 40 9.52 14.57 -16.80
C HIS A 40 10.19 15.68 -15.99
N GLU A 41 10.50 16.81 -16.63
CA GLU A 41 11.07 17.98 -15.96
C GLU A 41 10.11 18.58 -14.91
N GLU A 42 8.83 18.73 -15.25
CA GLU A 42 7.79 19.26 -14.36
C GLU A 42 7.54 18.31 -13.19
N ILE A 43 7.56 17.00 -13.44
CA ILE A 43 7.50 15.98 -12.38
C ILE A 43 8.68 16.15 -11.42
N ASN A 44 9.90 16.32 -11.92
CA ASN A 44 11.07 16.54 -11.07
C ASN A 44 10.98 17.83 -10.24
N ARG A 45 10.43 18.91 -10.81
CA ARG A 45 10.16 20.16 -10.08
C ARG A 45 9.12 19.94 -8.97
N TYR A 46 8.07 19.16 -9.22
CA TYR A 46 7.08 18.80 -8.20
C TYR A 46 7.70 18.01 -7.05
N LEU A 47 8.53 16.99 -7.34
CA LEU A 47 9.22 16.21 -6.31
C LEU A 47 10.15 17.10 -5.46
N GLU A 48 10.91 18.00 -6.09
CA GLU A 48 11.79 18.92 -5.37
C GLU A 48 11.00 19.94 -4.52
N TYR A 49 9.85 20.42 -5.02
CA TYR A 49 8.92 21.23 -4.23
C TYR A 49 8.48 20.50 -2.96
N LEU A 50 8.08 19.23 -3.05
CA LEU A 50 7.64 18.44 -1.90
C LEU A 50 8.75 18.22 -0.88
N LYS A 51 9.95 17.82 -1.34
CA LYS A 51 11.13 17.65 -0.49
C LYS A 51 11.46 18.91 0.32
N ASN A 52 11.36 20.08 -0.30
CA ASN A 52 11.65 21.36 0.38
C ASN A 52 10.50 21.82 1.30
N ARG A 53 9.28 21.31 1.10
CA ARG A 53 8.10 21.69 1.85
C ARG A 53 7.84 20.80 3.07
N TYR A 54 8.11 19.50 2.97
CA TYR A 54 7.73 18.50 3.98
C TYR A 54 8.98 17.79 4.50
N SER A 55 9.23 17.92 5.82
CA SER A 55 10.40 17.31 6.50
C SER A 55 10.41 15.78 6.43
N PHE A 56 9.23 15.16 6.28
CA PHE A 56 9.04 13.72 6.17
C PHE A 56 9.10 13.20 4.72
N VAL A 57 9.50 14.05 3.77
CA VAL A 57 9.65 13.69 2.36
C VAL A 57 11.12 13.78 1.96
N GLN A 58 11.65 12.69 1.42
CA GLN A 58 12.97 12.64 0.80
C GLN A 58 12.81 12.34 -0.69
N VAL A 59 13.69 12.91 -1.51
CA VAL A 59 13.75 12.61 -2.95
C VAL A 59 15.20 12.32 -3.31
N TYR A 60 15.43 11.18 -3.94
CA TYR A 60 16.75 10.74 -4.34
C TYR A 60 16.74 10.10 -5.72
N MET A 61 17.87 10.23 -6.41
CA MET A 61 18.08 9.59 -7.71
C MET A 61 18.42 8.12 -7.50
N ILE A 62 17.74 7.22 -8.20
CA ILE A 62 18.00 5.76 -8.17
C ILE A 62 18.82 5.29 -9.37
N GLY A 63 18.94 6.13 -10.40
CA GLY A 63 19.77 5.85 -11.57
C GLY A 63 19.60 6.89 -12.67
N LEU A 64 20.33 6.69 -13.76
CA LEU A 64 20.20 7.43 -15.00
C LEU A 64 19.71 6.50 -16.10
N THR A 65 18.84 7.00 -16.97
CA THR A 65 18.40 6.29 -18.18
C THR A 65 19.51 6.22 -19.24
N HIS A 66 19.21 5.59 -20.38
CA HIS A 66 20.11 5.58 -21.53
C HIS A 66 20.43 7.00 -22.04
N GLU A 67 19.41 7.84 -22.21
CA GLU A 67 19.54 9.23 -22.66
C GLU A 67 19.87 10.19 -21.49
N ARG A 68 20.40 9.68 -20.37
CA ARG A 68 20.93 10.43 -19.23
C ARG A 68 19.89 11.24 -18.43
N ARG A 69 18.60 10.87 -18.50
CA ARG A 69 17.57 11.43 -17.62
C ARG A 69 17.61 10.78 -16.24
N GLN A 70 17.27 11.57 -15.22
CA GLN A 70 17.21 11.11 -13.83
C GLN A 70 15.99 10.19 -13.61
N LEU A 71 16.22 8.98 -13.10
CA LEU A 71 15.18 8.21 -12.40
C LEU A 71 15.21 8.63 -10.93
N LYS A 72 14.08 9.08 -10.39
CA LYS A 72 13.95 9.48 -8.99
C LYS A 72 12.89 8.66 -8.26
N ALA A 73 13.19 8.36 -7.00
CA ALA A 73 12.21 7.89 -6.03
C ALA A 73 11.89 9.02 -5.06
N VAL A 74 10.63 9.08 -4.62
CA VAL A 74 10.22 9.84 -3.45
C VAL A 74 9.95 8.88 -2.32
N GLU A 75 10.47 9.22 -1.16
CA GLU A 75 10.24 8.50 0.08
C GLU A 75 9.43 9.38 1.03
N ILE A 76 8.35 8.83 1.55
CA ILE A 76 7.43 9.51 2.46
C ILE A 76 7.39 8.69 3.75
N ASP A 77 8.05 9.22 4.78
CA ASP A 77 8.15 8.59 6.10
C ASP A 77 7.74 9.58 7.19
N TRP A 78 6.44 9.56 7.51
CA TRP A 78 5.87 10.48 8.48
C TRP A 78 6.37 10.21 9.91
N ASN A 79 6.71 8.98 10.29
CA ASN A 79 7.31 8.69 11.61
C ASN A 79 8.82 8.97 11.60
N SER A 80 9.21 10.12 11.06
CA SER A 80 10.56 10.64 11.28
C SER A 80 10.74 11.04 12.74
N GLU A 81 11.96 10.92 13.25
CA GLU A 81 12.37 11.32 14.61
C GLU A 81 11.84 12.72 14.98
N LYS A 82 11.92 13.66 14.03
CA LYS A 82 11.40 15.04 14.18
C LYS A 82 9.88 15.13 14.41
N ASN A 83 9.10 14.28 13.77
CA ASN A 83 7.64 14.28 13.94
C ASN A 83 7.23 13.58 15.23
N LEU A 84 7.94 12.52 15.62
CA LEU A 84 7.76 11.85 16.90
C LEU A 84 8.05 12.80 18.07
N GLU A 85 9.16 13.54 18.00
CA GLU A 85 9.46 14.60 18.98
C GLU A 85 8.37 15.69 19.04
N ALA A 86 7.81 16.10 17.90
CA ALA A 86 6.75 17.11 17.87
C ALA A 86 5.45 16.61 18.52
N ILE A 87 5.10 15.33 18.31
CA ILE A 87 3.97 14.68 19.00
C ILE A 87 4.23 14.65 20.51
N GLU A 88 5.44 14.26 20.91
CA GLU A 88 5.77 14.14 22.33
C GLU A 88 5.72 15.50 23.02
N ARG A 89 6.28 16.56 22.41
CA ARG A 89 6.16 17.94 22.91
C ARG A 89 4.71 18.38 23.05
N GLU A 90 3.85 18.06 22.09
CA GLU A 90 2.42 18.41 22.16
C GLU A 90 1.68 17.57 23.21
N ARG A 91 2.04 16.30 23.43
CA ARG A 91 1.54 15.47 24.53
C ARG A 91 1.95 16.03 25.88
N THR A 92 3.23 16.37 26.07
CA THR A 92 3.74 17.01 27.29
C THR A 92 3.02 18.33 27.53
N ARG A 93 2.83 19.16 26.49
CA ARG A 93 2.09 20.42 26.58
C ARG A 93 0.64 20.22 26.99
N ARG A 94 -0.05 19.21 26.47
CA ARG A 94 -1.44 18.89 26.85
C ARG A 94 -1.55 18.32 28.25
N ALA A 95 -0.60 17.48 28.67
CA ALA A 95 -0.52 16.97 30.03
C ALA A 95 -0.27 18.08 31.06
N LEU A 96 0.50 19.11 30.68
CA LEU A 96 0.70 20.32 31.51
C LEU A 96 -0.55 21.19 31.63
N VAL A 97 -1.49 21.12 30.68
CA VAL A 97 -2.72 21.94 30.67
C VAL A 97 -3.89 21.24 31.36
N ASN A 98 -3.89 19.90 31.42
CA ASN A 98 -4.92 19.11 32.11
C ASN A 98 -4.29 18.22 33.20
N MET A 99 -4.27 18.69 34.45
CA MET A 99 -4.06 17.82 35.62
C MET A 99 -5.07 18.13 36.72
N PRO A 100 -5.75 17.10 37.24
CA PRO A 100 -5.53 16.67 38.61
C PRO A 100 -4.75 15.36 38.64
N THR A 101 -3.88 15.27 39.64
CA THR A 101 -2.86 14.25 39.84
C THR A 101 -3.41 12.84 39.93
N ILE A 102 -3.11 12.00 38.93
CA ILE A 102 -3.15 10.54 39.05
C ILE A 102 -1.80 10.00 38.60
N THR A 103 -1.06 9.43 39.55
CA THR A 103 0.18 8.68 39.32
C THR A 103 -0.18 7.34 38.67
N LEU A 104 0.18 7.16 37.40
CA LEU A 104 0.13 5.87 36.71
C LEU A 104 1.53 5.25 36.63
N PRO A 105 1.64 3.90 36.64
CA PRO A 105 2.92 3.19 36.72
C PRO A 105 3.80 3.42 35.48
N PRO A 106 5.13 3.22 35.61
CA PRO A 106 6.07 3.55 34.55
C PRO A 106 5.83 2.66 33.33
N GLN A 107 5.43 3.26 32.21
CA GLN A 107 5.49 2.60 30.90
C GLN A 107 6.97 2.45 30.52
N GLN A 108 7.35 1.21 30.20
CA GLN A 108 8.70 0.85 29.78
C GLN A 108 9.12 1.69 28.58
N ASN A 109 10.30 2.29 28.71
CA ASN A 109 10.96 3.13 27.72
C ASN A 109 11.00 2.44 26.35
N ALA A 110 10.27 2.99 25.38
CA ALA A 110 10.61 2.79 23.98
C ALA A 110 11.91 3.58 23.73
N ASN A 111 13.02 2.86 23.53
CA ASN A 111 14.31 3.46 23.20
C ASN A 111 14.19 4.35 21.94
N PRO A 112 14.46 5.66 22.03
CA PRO A 112 14.60 6.51 20.86
C PRO A 112 16.02 6.31 20.32
N GLY A 113 16.20 5.47 19.30
CA GLY A 113 17.57 5.27 18.77
C GLY A 113 17.81 4.19 17.73
N THR A 114 16.81 3.41 17.30
CA THR A 114 16.99 2.45 16.20
C THR A 114 15.85 2.55 15.20
N THR A 115 16.16 2.87 13.95
CA THR A 115 15.27 2.69 12.79
C THR A 115 15.02 1.20 12.56
N GLN A 116 14.30 0.53 13.46
CA GLN A 116 13.86 -0.84 13.29
C GLN A 116 12.73 -0.90 12.26
N GLY A 117 12.71 -1.98 11.47
CA GLY A 117 12.06 -2.10 10.17
C GLY A 117 10.64 -1.55 10.09
N ARG A 118 10.44 -0.57 9.20
CA ARG A 118 9.11 -0.01 8.91
C ARG A 118 8.49 -0.77 7.75
N ASN A 119 7.26 -1.24 7.93
CA ASN A 119 6.43 -1.78 6.85
C ASN A 119 6.36 -0.78 5.68
N THR A 120 7.03 -1.10 4.59
CA THR A 120 7.22 -0.21 3.44
C THR A 120 6.36 -0.65 2.27
N ILE A 121 5.60 0.30 1.74
CA ILE A 121 4.85 0.15 0.50
C ILE A 121 5.67 0.75 -0.63
N PHE A 122 5.89 -0.02 -1.69
CA PHE A 122 6.57 0.43 -2.89
C PHE A 122 5.58 0.54 -4.04
N ILE A 123 5.52 1.71 -4.69
CA ILE A 123 4.63 1.94 -5.85
C ILE A 123 5.47 2.44 -7.03
N GLU A 124 5.26 1.88 -8.21
CA GLU A 124 5.88 2.41 -9.44
C GLU A 124 4.86 2.60 -10.56
N GLY A 125 5.14 3.56 -11.44
CA GLY A 125 4.33 3.84 -12.62
C GLY A 125 5.20 4.28 -13.80
N GLY A 126 4.61 4.30 -14.99
CA GLY A 126 5.29 4.76 -16.19
C GLY A 126 6.40 3.83 -16.68
N THR A 127 6.37 2.53 -16.32
CA THR A 127 7.26 1.52 -16.89
C THR A 127 7.07 1.39 -18.42
N HIS A 128 5.82 1.40 -18.89
CA HIS A 128 5.52 1.57 -20.31
C HIS A 128 5.23 3.03 -20.61
N ALA A 129 6.01 3.60 -21.53
CA ALA A 129 6.01 5.04 -21.80
C ALA A 129 4.66 5.64 -22.18
N ARG A 130 3.87 4.94 -22.99
CA ARG A 130 2.56 5.40 -23.45
C ARG A 130 1.51 5.44 -22.35
N GLU A 131 1.67 4.75 -21.24
CA GLU A 131 0.62 4.57 -20.22
C GLU A 131 0.56 5.78 -19.28
N TRP A 132 0.28 6.97 -19.83
CA TRP A 132 0.41 8.26 -19.11
C TRP A 132 -0.42 8.33 -17.83
N ILE A 133 -1.59 7.69 -17.82
CA ILE A 133 -2.45 7.65 -16.64
C ILE A 133 -1.79 6.92 -15.46
N SER A 134 -0.87 5.98 -15.70
CA SER A 134 -0.10 5.33 -14.61
C SER A 134 0.82 6.31 -13.89
N VAL A 135 1.47 7.20 -14.64
CA VAL A 135 2.29 8.29 -14.08
C VAL A 135 1.42 9.26 -13.28
N ALA A 136 0.28 9.66 -13.84
CA ALA A 136 -0.63 10.58 -13.17
C ALA A 136 -1.23 10.00 -11.87
N VAL A 137 -1.60 8.72 -11.86
CA VAL A 137 -2.07 8.04 -10.64
C VAL A 137 -0.95 7.90 -9.60
N ALA A 138 0.29 7.62 -10.02
CA ALA A 138 1.44 7.62 -9.10
C ALA A 138 1.66 9.00 -8.47
N LEU A 139 1.56 10.08 -9.25
CA LEU A 139 1.63 11.46 -8.75
C LEU A 139 0.45 11.79 -7.81
N ASN A 140 -0.76 11.30 -8.11
CA ASN A 140 -1.90 11.44 -7.20
C ASN A 140 -1.67 10.69 -5.88
N CYS A 141 -1.04 9.50 -5.88
CA CYS A 141 -0.67 8.83 -4.64
C CYS A 141 0.30 9.69 -3.80
N ILE A 142 1.30 10.29 -4.43
CA ILE A 142 2.23 11.22 -3.78
C ILE A 142 1.47 12.44 -3.23
N TYR A 143 0.55 13.02 -4.01
CA TYR A 143 -0.30 14.13 -3.58
C TYR A 143 -1.13 13.78 -2.34
N GLN A 144 -1.74 12.59 -2.33
CA GLN A 144 -2.57 12.13 -1.22
C GLN A 144 -1.75 11.91 0.06
N LEU A 145 -0.54 11.37 -0.07
CA LEU A 145 0.35 11.06 1.04
C LEU A 145 1.14 12.27 1.55
N THR A 146 1.27 13.34 0.77
CA THR A 146 2.00 14.56 1.15
C THR A 146 1.07 15.74 1.38
N GLU A 147 0.46 16.29 0.34
CA GLU A 147 -0.39 17.47 0.44
C GLU A 147 -1.72 17.19 1.17
N LYS A 148 -2.20 15.95 1.13
CA LYS A 148 -3.36 15.47 1.92
C LYS A 148 -2.97 14.56 3.08
N HIS A 149 -1.72 14.61 3.55
CA HIS A 149 -1.20 13.73 4.61
C HIS A 149 -2.12 13.64 5.85
N LEU A 150 -2.71 14.76 6.30
CA LEU A 150 -3.63 14.75 7.46
C LEU A 150 -4.87 13.87 7.25
N ARG A 151 -5.39 13.77 6.01
CA ARG A 151 -6.52 12.87 5.68
C ARG A 151 -6.10 11.39 5.63
N ASN A 152 -4.80 11.13 5.51
CA ASN A 152 -4.22 9.81 5.35
C ASN A 152 -3.25 9.47 6.50
N TYR A 153 -3.39 10.18 7.63
CA TYR A 153 -2.54 10.03 8.82
C TYR A 153 -2.49 8.58 9.34
N GLU A 154 -3.64 7.90 9.31
CA GLU A 154 -3.77 6.51 9.73
C GLU A 154 -2.89 5.53 8.94
N LEU A 155 -2.63 5.83 7.66
CA LEU A 155 -1.68 5.04 6.86
C LEU A 155 -0.25 5.43 7.21
N LEU A 156 0.03 6.73 7.22
CA LEU A 156 1.38 7.29 7.40
C LEU A 156 2.00 6.93 8.76
N ARG A 157 1.19 6.82 9.82
CA ARG A 157 1.66 6.36 11.14
C ARG A 157 2.08 4.89 11.16
N LYS A 158 1.59 4.06 10.23
CA LYS A 158 1.86 2.61 10.17
C LYS A 158 2.86 2.24 9.08
N LEU A 159 2.82 2.96 7.97
CA LEU A 159 3.51 2.60 6.73
C LEU A 159 4.51 3.68 6.31
N ARG A 160 5.63 3.23 5.73
CA ARG A 160 6.56 4.04 4.93
C ARG A 160 6.22 3.86 3.46
N PHE A 161 6.36 4.89 2.64
CA PHE A 161 6.10 4.79 1.19
C PHE A 161 7.33 5.14 0.39
N ILE A 162 7.66 4.32 -0.62
CA ILE A 162 8.65 4.62 -1.65
C ILE A 162 7.93 4.59 -2.99
N ILE A 163 7.96 5.70 -3.74
CA ILE A 163 7.22 5.84 -4.99
C ILE A 163 8.16 6.27 -6.12
N VAL A 164 8.15 5.53 -7.22
CA VAL A 164 8.84 5.89 -8.48
C VAL A 164 7.78 6.25 -9.52
N PRO A 165 7.47 7.55 -9.73
CA PRO A 165 6.35 7.94 -10.58
C PRO A 165 6.62 7.74 -12.09
N VAL A 166 7.89 7.70 -12.51
CA VAL A 166 8.29 7.51 -13.91
C VAL A 166 9.48 6.55 -13.99
N THR A 167 9.21 5.27 -14.20
CA THR A 167 10.25 4.23 -14.33
C THR A 167 10.98 4.29 -15.68
N ASN A 168 10.34 4.78 -16.75
CA ASN A 168 10.93 4.93 -18.09
C ASN A 168 10.86 6.38 -18.62
N PRO A 169 11.66 7.33 -18.07
CA PRO A 169 11.63 8.73 -18.49
C PRO A 169 11.94 8.97 -19.96
N ASP A 170 12.89 8.25 -20.55
CA ASP A 170 13.25 8.46 -21.96
C ASP A 170 12.09 8.10 -22.88
N GLY A 171 11.49 6.93 -22.65
CA GLY A 171 10.32 6.52 -23.40
C GLY A 171 9.17 7.49 -23.17
N TYR A 172 8.92 7.92 -21.92
CA TYR A 172 7.86 8.84 -21.57
C TYR A 172 8.00 10.17 -22.33
N GLU A 173 9.16 10.82 -22.28
CA GLU A 173 9.41 12.07 -23.02
C GLU A 173 9.28 11.88 -24.54
N TYR A 174 9.74 10.74 -25.08
CA TYR A 174 9.59 10.42 -26.49
C TYR A 174 8.12 10.35 -26.94
N THR A 175 7.20 10.00 -26.04
CA THR A 175 5.75 10.00 -26.35
C THR A 175 5.13 11.39 -26.46
N PHE A 176 5.72 12.41 -25.84
CA PHE A 176 5.29 13.81 -26.03
C PHE A 176 5.85 14.40 -27.33
N MET A 177 7.08 14.02 -27.68
CA MET A 177 7.82 14.70 -28.75
C MET A 177 7.70 14.05 -30.13
N LYS A 178 7.56 12.71 -30.20
CA LYS A 178 7.76 11.96 -31.44
C LYS A 178 6.72 10.87 -31.68
N ASN A 179 6.51 9.96 -30.72
CA ASN A 179 5.58 8.84 -30.91
C ASN A 179 4.76 8.57 -29.67
N ARG A 180 3.52 9.08 -29.69
CA ARG A 180 2.50 8.94 -28.65
C ARG A 180 2.24 7.50 -28.17
N ARG A 181 2.47 6.51 -29.04
CA ARG A 181 2.19 5.08 -28.79
C ARG A 181 3.44 4.29 -28.40
N TRP A 182 4.58 4.96 -28.20
CA TRP A 182 5.83 4.32 -27.80
C TRP A 182 5.70 3.64 -26.43
N ARG A 183 6.18 2.40 -26.31
CA ARG A 183 6.04 1.57 -25.09
C ARG A 183 7.36 1.37 -24.36
N LYS A 184 8.40 1.02 -25.12
CA LYS A 184 9.71 0.53 -24.63
C LYS A 184 10.55 1.65 -24.03
N ASN A 185 11.73 1.34 -23.49
CA ASN A 185 12.75 2.37 -23.26
C ASN A 185 13.35 2.87 -24.60
N ARG A 186 14.40 3.69 -24.54
CA ARG A 186 15.01 4.31 -25.73
C ARG A 186 16.42 3.84 -26.07
N ARG A 187 16.90 2.78 -25.42
CA ARG A 187 18.23 2.23 -25.69
C ARG A 187 18.29 1.55 -27.07
N PRO A 188 19.20 1.95 -27.99
CA PRO A 188 19.41 1.25 -29.25
C PRO A 188 19.86 -0.19 -29.03
N ILE A 189 19.40 -1.11 -29.90
CA ILE A 189 19.77 -2.52 -29.83
C ILE A 189 20.94 -2.76 -30.80
N ARG A 190 22.08 -3.22 -30.28
CA ARG A 190 23.32 -3.45 -31.04
C ARG A 190 23.06 -4.31 -32.27
N HIS A 191 23.63 -3.92 -33.42
CA HIS A 191 23.50 -4.62 -34.71
C HIS A 191 22.08 -4.74 -35.26
N THR A 192 21.14 -3.89 -34.83
CA THR A 192 19.80 -3.83 -35.42
C THR A 192 19.36 -2.38 -35.61
N ARG A 193 18.39 -2.16 -36.50
CA ARG A 193 17.71 -0.85 -36.64
C ARG A 193 16.69 -0.55 -35.54
N HIS A 194 16.43 -1.50 -34.64
CA HIS A 194 15.37 -1.38 -33.65
C HIS A 194 15.87 -0.69 -32.38
N ILE A 195 14.98 0.10 -31.78
CA ILE A 195 15.26 0.84 -30.55
C ILE A 195 14.33 0.30 -29.45
N GLY A 196 14.90 0.17 -28.26
CA GLY A 196 14.19 -0.04 -27.00
C GLY A 196 13.96 -1.51 -26.65
N THR A 197 13.93 -1.76 -25.35
CA THR A 197 13.56 -3.00 -24.68
C THR A 197 12.28 -2.75 -23.87
N ASP A 198 11.40 -3.75 -23.79
CA ASP A 198 10.27 -3.71 -22.85
C ASP A 198 10.81 -3.90 -21.44
N CYS A 199 10.82 -2.84 -20.64
CA CYS A 199 11.32 -2.88 -19.27
C CYS A 199 10.59 -3.93 -18.43
N ASN A 200 9.29 -4.17 -18.67
CA ASN A 200 8.53 -5.19 -17.94
C ASN A 200 8.66 -6.61 -18.54
N ARG A 201 9.74 -6.86 -19.29
CA ARG A 201 10.19 -8.18 -19.76
C ARG A 201 11.66 -8.43 -19.46
N ASN A 202 12.34 -7.51 -18.78
CA ASN A 202 13.79 -7.48 -18.65
C ASN A 202 14.29 -7.80 -17.23
N TYR A 203 13.45 -8.35 -16.36
CA TYR A 203 13.83 -8.79 -15.01
C TYR A 203 14.28 -10.26 -15.02
N ASP A 204 15.24 -10.60 -14.16
CA ASP A 204 15.84 -11.93 -14.08
C ASP A 204 14.99 -12.91 -13.26
N PHE A 205 13.80 -13.21 -13.79
CA PHE A 205 12.91 -14.21 -13.24
C PHE A 205 12.07 -14.81 -14.37
N HIS A 206 12.31 -16.10 -14.65
CA HIS A 206 11.80 -16.79 -15.85
C HIS A 206 12.07 -16.02 -17.15
N TRP A 207 13.14 -15.23 -17.20
CA TRP A 207 13.47 -14.40 -18.36
C TRP A 207 13.75 -15.24 -19.60
N GLU A 208 14.40 -16.39 -19.43
CA GLU A 208 14.74 -17.30 -20.52
C GLU A 208 13.50 -17.90 -21.20
N ASP A 209 12.44 -18.16 -20.44
CA ASP A 209 11.15 -18.67 -20.95
C ASP A 209 10.44 -17.68 -21.89
N GLY A 210 10.85 -16.41 -21.87
CA GLY A 210 10.34 -15.38 -22.77
C GLY A 210 11.00 -15.45 -24.15
N HIS A 211 10.19 -15.49 -25.22
CA HIS A 211 10.68 -15.35 -26.59
C HIS A 211 10.15 -14.06 -27.25
N SER A 212 11.06 -13.23 -27.76
CA SER A 212 10.68 -12.00 -28.46
C SER A 212 11.77 -11.51 -29.41
N LYS A 213 11.37 -11.03 -30.59
CA LYS A 213 12.27 -10.42 -31.59
C LYS A 213 12.48 -8.93 -31.28
N SER A 214 13.65 -8.39 -31.60
CA SER A 214 14.06 -6.98 -31.31
C SER A 214 13.08 -5.91 -31.79
N GLY A 215 12.35 -6.16 -32.88
CA GLY A 215 11.33 -5.26 -33.43
C GLY A 215 9.98 -5.29 -32.70
N ARG A 216 9.74 -6.23 -31.80
CA ARG A 216 8.46 -6.33 -31.07
C ARG A 216 8.40 -5.33 -29.91
N ASN A 217 7.19 -4.90 -29.57
CA ASN A 217 6.91 -4.08 -28.39
C ASN A 217 7.20 -4.79 -27.07
N THR A 218 7.27 -6.12 -27.08
CA THR A 218 7.54 -7.00 -25.93
C THR A 218 8.97 -7.55 -25.95
N PHE A 219 9.89 -6.90 -26.68
CA PHE A 219 11.28 -7.35 -26.73
C PHE A 219 11.90 -7.38 -25.33
N LYS A 220 12.38 -8.55 -24.88
CA LYS A 220 12.85 -8.82 -23.52
C LYS A 220 14.24 -8.28 -23.19
N GLY A 221 14.95 -7.74 -24.19
CA GLY A 221 16.34 -7.34 -24.09
C GLY A 221 17.29 -8.45 -24.52
N LEU A 222 18.60 -8.16 -24.47
CA LEU A 222 19.64 -9.14 -24.86
C LEU A 222 20.05 -10.06 -23.71
N LYS A 223 19.80 -9.65 -22.48
CA LYS A 223 20.00 -10.41 -21.24
C LYS A 223 19.14 -9.81 -20.13
N PRO A 224 18.87 -10.53 -19.03
CA PRO A 224 18.23 -9.95 -17.86
C PRO A 224 19.00 -8.70 -17.39
N PHE A 225 18.25 -7.66 -16.98
CA PHE A 225 18.80 -6.38 -16.53
C PHE A 225 19.77 -5.72 -17.53
N SER A 226 19.55 -5.91 -18.84
CA SER A 226 20.32 -5.21 -19.88
C SER A 226 20.07 -3.71 -19.88
N GLU A 227 18.93 -3.25 -19.35
CA GLU A 227 18.53 -1.86 -19.37
C GLU A 227 18.97 -1.09 -18.11
N PRO A 228 19.39 0.18 -18.23
CA PRO A 228 19.73 0.99 -17.06
C PRO A 228 18.54 1.21 -16.12
N GLU A 229 17.32 1.35 -16.67
CA GLU A 229 16.09 1.56 -15.88
C GLU A 229 15.78 0.34 -14.99
N THR A 230 15.84 -0.87 -15.54
CA THR A 230 15.56 -2.10 -14.78
C THR A 230 16.64 -2.39 -13.74
N ARG A 231 17.91 -2.05 -14.02
CA ARG A 231 18.99 -2.10 -13.02
C ARG A 231 18.77 -1.12 -11.87
N ALA A 232 18.33 0.10 -12.16
CA ALA A 232 18.01 1.09 -11.12
C ALA A 232 16.89 0.59 -10.20
N MET A 233 15.79 0.07 -10.78
CA MET A 233 14.69 -0.53 -10.03
C MET A 233 15.14 -1.71 -9.17
N ARG A 234 15.90 -2.64 -9.76
CA ARG A 234 16.49 -3.78 -9.03
C ARG A 234 17.27 -3.31 -7.80
N ASN A 235 18.13 -2.31 -7.97
CA ASN A 235 19.00 -1.84 -6.90
C ASN A 235 18.21 -1.19 -5.76
N VAL A 236 17.21 -0.34 -6.06
CA VAL A 236 16.39 0.28 -5.00
C VAL A 236 15.49 -0.74 -4.29
N LEU A 237 14.95 -1.72 -5.01
CA LEU A 237 14.17 -2.82 -4.42
C LEU A 237 15.04 -3.68 -3.50
N ARG A 238 16.23 -4.08 -3.94
CA ARG A 238 17.19 -4.85 -3.11
C ARG A 238 17.64 -4.08 -1.87
N LYS A 239 17.85 -2.77 -2.00
CA LYS A 239 18.24 -1.91 -0.87
C LYS A 239 17.20 -1.90 0.25
N ASN A 240 15.92 -1.98 -0.09
CA ASN A 240 14.83 -1.88 0.89
C ASN A 240 14.16 -3.24 1.19
N LYS A 241 14.72 -4.36 0.68
CA LYS A 241 14.04 -5.66 0.63
C LYS A 241 13.48 -6.12 1.98
N ASP A 242 14.20 -5.85 3.07
CA ASP A 242 13.87 -6.32 4.42
C ASP A 242 12.69 -5.54 5.03
N ASP A 243 12.39 -4.35 4.50
CA ASP A 243 11.29 -3.49 4.91
C ASP A 243 10.06 -3.59 3.98
N LEU A 244 10.21 -4.17 2.79
CA LEU A 244 9.16 -4.19 1.76
C LEU A 244 8.03 -5.14 2.15
N LEU A 245 6.87 -4.56 2.46
CA LEU A 245 5.63 -5.26 2.77
C LEU A 245 4.79 -5.53 1.53
N PHE A 246 4.62 -4.49 0.70
CA PHE A 246 3.73 -4.52 -0.45
C PHE A 246 4.33 -3.74 -1.62
N PHE A 247 4.38 -4.38 -2.78
CA PHE A 247 4.77 -3.77 -4.05
C PHE A 247 3.57 -3.65 -5.00
N LEU A 248 3.37 -2.47 -5.56
CA LEU A 248 2.32 -2.19 -6.54
C LEU A 248 2.91 -1.57 -7.83
N SER A 249 2.74 -2.28 -8.94
CA SER A 249 3.07 -1.78 -10.27
C SER A 249 1.82 -1.19 -10.95
N LEU A 250 1.88 0.06 -11.41
CA LEU A 250 0.78 0.74 -12.08
C LEU A 250 0.97 0.70 -13.60
N HIS A 251 -0.03 0.20 -14.31
CA HIS A 251 -0.07 0.07 -15.76
C HIS A 251 -1.41 0.56 -16.33
N SER A 252 -1.52 0.65 -17.66
CA SER A 252 -2.82 0.81 -18.31
C SER A 252 -2.88 0.17 -19.71
N TYR A 253 -4.04 -0.29 -20.19
CA TYR A 253 -5.36 -0.27 -19.58
C TYR A 253 -5.98 -1.66 -19.60
N ALA A 254 -6.71 -2.01 -18.54
CA ALA A 254 -7.51 -3.25 -18.51
C ALA A 254 -8.57 -3.29 -17.39
N GLU A 255 -8.61 -2.32 -16.48
CA GLU A 255 -9.50 -2.34 -15.31
C GLU A 255 -9.34 -3.65 -14.52
N SER A 256 -8.09 -3.96 -14.15
CA SER A 256 -7.78 -5.19 -13.44
C SER A 256 -6.72 -5.00 -12.36
N ILE A 257 -6.83 -5.77 -11.28
CA ILE A 257 -5.82 -5.88 -10.24
C ILE A 257 -5.36 -7.34 -10.25
N MET A 258 -4.13 -7.58 -10.66
CA MET A 258 -3.61 -8.93 -10.85
C MET A 258 -2.44 -9.21 -9.92
N TYR A 259 -2.25 -10.49 -9.63
CA TYR A 259 -1.17 -11.00 -8.80
C TYR A 259 -0.34 -12.05 -9.55
N PRO A 260 0.89 -12.37 -9.08
CA PRO A 260 1.68 -13.47 -9.63
C PRO A 260 0.91 -14.79 -9.78
N TRP A 261 1.27 -15.65 -10.72
CA TRP A 261 2.39 -15.49 -11.65
C TRP A 261 1.94 -14.94 -13.00
N GLY A 262 2.83 -14.19 -13.63
CA GLY A 262 2.78 -13.88 -15.06
C GLY A 262 3.39 -14.99 -15.90
N TYR A 263 4.53 -15.56 -15.50
CA TYR A 263 5.23 -16.56 -16.30
C TYR A 263 4.51 -17.93 -16.35
N SER A 264 3.78 -18.32 -15.29
CA SER A 264 3.03 -19.58 -15.22
C SER A 264 1.53 -19.35 -14.95
N LYS A 265 0.71 -20.32 -15.38
CA LYS A 265 -0.72 -20.39 -15.03
C LYS A 265 -0.95 -20.97 -13.64
N ASP A 266 0.07 -21.58 -13.04
CA ASP A 266 0.00 -22.06 -11.66
C ASP A 266 -0.12 -20.88 -10.70
N LEU A 267 -0.69 -21.13 -9.54
CA LEU A 267 -0.83 -20.11 -8.51
C LEU A 267 0.34 -20.24 -7.52
N PRO A 268 0.90 -19.12 -7.01
CA PRO A 268 1.84 -19.19 -5.90
C PRO A 268 1.14 -19.75 -4.66
N GLU A 269 1.89 -20.36 -3.74
CA GLU A 269 1.33 -20.96 -2.52
C GLU A 269 0.47 -19.98 -1.70
N THR A 270 0.92 -18.72 -1.60
CA THR A 270 0.26 -17.66 -0.83
C THR A 270 -0.77 -16.85 -1.63
N TRP A 271 -1.25 -17.36 -2.76
CA TRP A 271 -2.15 -16.63 -3.67
C TRP A 271 -3.42 -16.08 -3.00
N GLN A 272 -3.96 -16.73 -1.97
CA GLN A 272 -5.16 -16.27 -1.27
C GLN A 272 -4.92 -14.93 -0.56
N LYS A 273 -3.69 -14.69 -0.06
CA LYS A 273 -3.32 -13.40 0.56
C LYS A 273 -3.29 -12.29 -0.50
N LEU A 274 -2.68 -12.58 -1.65
CA LEU A 274 -2.60 -11.67 -2.80
C LEU A 274 -4.00 -11.34 -3.35
N GLU A 275 -4.87 -12.35 -3.45
CA GLU A 275 -6.24 -12.17 -3.90
C GLU A 275 -7.05 -11.35 -2.90
N LYS A 276 -6.97 -11.66 -1.59
CA LYS A 276 -7.64 -10.87 -0.55
C LYS A 276 -7.26 -9.39 -0.61
N LEU A 277 -5.97 -9.10 -0.82
CA LEU A 277 -5.47 -7.75 -1.03
C LEU A 277 -6.08 -7.10 -2.28
N ALA A 278 -6.04 -7.77 -3.43
CA ALA A 278 -6.60 -7.27 -4.68
C ALA A 278 -8.12 -7.03 -4.61
N LEU A 279 -8.86 -7.91 -3.92
CA LEU A 279 -10.29 -7.78 -3.68
C LEU A 279 -10.63 -6.57 -2.81
N ALA A 280 -9.79 -6.23 -1.82
CA ALA A 280 -9.96 -5.02 -1.01
C ALA A 280 -9.90 -3.76 -1.88
N GLY A 281 -8.90 -3.67 -2.76
CA GLY A 281 -8.78 -2.57 -3.72
C GLY A 281 -9.96 -2.48 -4.70
N ARG A 282 -10.33 -3.62 -5.32
CA ARG A 282 -11.48 -3.71 -6.22
C ARG A 282 -12.78 -3.24 -5.55
N ASN A 283 -13.05 -3.74 -4.34
CA ASN A 283 -14.29 -3.43 -3.62
C ASN A 283 -14.36 -1.95 -3.25
N ALA A 284 -13.24 -1.35 -2.85
CA ALA A 284 -13.17 0.07 -2.53
C ALA A 284 -13.43 0.96 -3.75
N ILE A 285 -12.87 0.59 -4.91
CA ILE A 285 -13.14 1.28 -6.18
C ILE A 285 -14.62 1.17 -6.56
N LYS A 286 -15.17 -0.05 -6.50
CA LYS A 286 -16.59 -0.29 -6.80
C LYS A 286 -17.51 0.48 -5.86
N ALA A 287 -17.16 0.59 -4.58
CA ALA A 287 -17.92 1.38 -3.61
C ALA A 287 -17.81 2.90 -3.87
N TYR A 288 -16.68 3.38 -4.40
CA TYR A 288 -16.46 4.79 -4.68
C TYR A 288 -17.29 5.31 -5.85
N ASN A 289 -17.31 4.60 -6.99
CA ASN A 289 -18.00 5.06 -8.19
C ASN A 289 -18.63 3.96 -9.06
N GLY A 290 -18.75 2.74 -8.53
CA GLY A 290 -19.36 1.63 -9.25
C GLY A 290 -18.46 0.93 -10.27
N ARG A 291 -17.24 1.43 -10.55
CA ARG A 291 -16.35 0.80 -11.55
C ARG A 291 -15.95 -0.60 -11.10
N ASN A 292 -16.06 -1.56 -12.02
CA ASN A 292 -15.75 -2.95 -11.75
C ASN A 292 -14.35 -3.32 -12.25
N TYR A 293 -13.45 -3.70 -11.34
CA TYR A 293 -12.15 -4.25 -11.70
C TYR A 293 -12.19 -5.78 -11.68
N ARG A 294 -11.50 -6.41 -12.63
CA ARG A 294 -11.25 -7.85 -12.61
C ARG A 294 -10.10 -8.17 -11.66
N VAL A 295 -10.16 -9.33 -11.00
CA VAL A 295 -9.11 -9.82 -10.10
C VAL A 295 -8.73 -11.25 -10.50
N GLY A 296 -7.44 -11.59 -10.42
CA GLY A 296 -6.92 -12.92 -10.72
C GLY A 296 -5.42 -12.92 -11.01
N SER A 297 -4.82 -14.09 -11.18
CA SER A 297 -3.40 -14.16 -11.52
C SER A 297 -3.12 -13.58 -12.91
N ILE A 298 -1.95 -12.97 -13.10
CA ILE A 298 -1.56 -12.28 -14.34
C ILE A 298 -1.74 -13.22 -15.55
N ALA A 299 -1.22 -14.45 -15.48
CA ALA A 299 -1.30 -15.37 -16.61
C ALA A 299 -2.73 -15.82 -16.95
N LYS A 300 -3.57 -16.06 -15.93
CA LYS A 300 -4.97 -16.48 -16.11
C LYS A 300 -5.82 -15.33 -16.64
N LEU A 301 -5.66 -14.13 -16.08
CA LEU A 301 -6.50 -12.98 -16.38
C LEU A 301 -6.18 -12.38 -17.76
N THR A 302 -4.90 -12.35 -18.14
CA THR A 302 -4.44 -11.90 -19.47
C THR A 302 -4.52 -12.98 -20.55
N LYS A 303 -4.74 -14.25 -20.14
CA LYS A 303 -4.68 -15.45 -21.01
C LYS A 303 -3.33 -15.61 -21.73
N ARG A 304 -2.24 -15.09 -21.17
CA ARG A 304 -0.89 -15.10 -21.76
C ARG A 304 0.16 -15.31 -20.69
N ARG A 305 1.26 -16.01 -21.03
CA ARG A 305 2.44 -16.07 -20.18
C ARG A 305 3.28 -14.81 -20.37
N ILE A 306 3.74 -14.23 -19.27
CA ILE A 306 4.52 -13.01 -19.20
C ILE A 306 5.78 -13.29 -18.38
N SER A 307 6.88 -13.53 -19.10
CA SER A 307 8.21 -13.77 -18.53
C SER A 307 8.96 -12.47 -18.26
N GLY A 308 9.84 -12.47 -17.25
CA GLY A 308 10.72 -11.35 -16.93
C GLY A 308 10.00 -10.08 -16.47
N SER A 309 8.83 -10.21 -15.84
CA SER A 309 8.07 -9.09 -15.29
C SER A 309 8.63 -8.61 -13.95
N ILE A 310 8.45 -7.33 -13.64
CA ILE A 310 8.87 -6.77 -12.34
C ILE A 310 8.08 -7.39 -11.18
N VAL A 311 6.77 -7.61 -11.34
CA VAL A 311 5.92 -8.15 -10.27
C VAL A 311 6.31 -9.58 -9.92
N ASP A 312 6.55 -10.44 -10.91
CA ASP A 312 7.02 -11.79 -10.65
C ASP A 312 8.44 -11.78 -10.03
N TYR A 313 9.35 -10.91 -10.49
CA TYR A 313 10.69 -10.76 -9.91
C TYR A 313 10.64 -10.26 -8.45
N VAL A 314 9.80 -9.29 -8.14
CA VAL A 314 9.65 -8.74 -6.79
C VAL A 314 9.09 -9.80 -5.83
N PHE A 315 8.10 -10.56 -6.28
CA PHE A 315 7.51 -11.62 -5.48
C PHE A 315 8.45 -12.84 -5.33
N GLY A 316 9.03 -13.32 -6.43
CA GLY A 316 9.78 -14.58 -6.46
C GLY A 316 11.28 -14.47 -6.17
N VAL A 317 11.89 -13.28 -6.27
CA VAL A 317 13.34 -13.09 -6.04
C VAL A 317 13.62 -12.11 -4.90
N ILE A 318 12.91 -10.98 -4.86
CA ILE A 318 13.05 -10.03 -3.73
C ILE A 318 12.34 -10.57 -2.48
N ASN A 319 11.41 -11.51 -2.63
CA ASN A 319 10.61 -12.12 -1.57
C ASN A 319 9.71 -11.11 -0.84
N VAL A 320 9.16 -10.13 -1.57
CA VAL A 320 8.15 -9.24 -1.00
C VAL A 320 6.86 -10.03 -0.78
N PRO A 321 6.27 -10.04 0.43
CA PRO A 321 5.12 -10.89 0.75
C PRO A 321 3.91 -10.63 -0.15
N LEU A 322 3.71 -9.37 -0.53
CA LEU A 322 2.58 -8.91 -1.33
C LEU A 322 3.08 -8.16 -2.56
N ALA A 323 2.74 -8.62 -3.76
CA ALA A 323 3.08 -7.94 -5.00
C ALA A 323 1.91 -8.00 -5.98
N LEU A 324 1.47 -6.84 -6.46
CA LEU A 324 0.36 -6.70 -7.39
C LEU A 324 0.73 -5.81 -8.58
N VAL A 325 0.01 -6.00 -9.68
CA VAL A 325 -0.11 -5.02 -10.76
C VAL A 325 -1.54 -4.52 -10.83
N MET A 326 -1.71 -3.22 -11.01
CA MET A 326 -3.01 -2.59 -11.28
C MET A 326 -3.00 -1.97 -12.67
N GLU A 327 -3.85 -2.50 -13.54
CA GLU A 327 -4.13 -1.96 -14.87
C GLU A 327 -5.32 -1.00 -14.77
N LEU A 328 -5.02 0.28 -14.92
CA LEU A 328 -5.92 1.42 -14.75
C LEU A 328 -7.01 1.49 -15.84
N PRO A 329 -8.09 2.28 -15.63
CA PRO A 329 -9.17 2.40 -16.59
C PRO A 329 -8.75 3.32 -17.73
N SER A 330 -9.06 2.90 -18.96
CA SER A 330 -9.04 3.80 -20.14
C SER A 330 -9.55 3.11 -21.42
N HIS A 331 -10.35 2.04 -21.32
CA HIS A 331 -10.64 1.17 -22.48
C HIS A 331 -11.16 1.95 -23.71
N ALA A 332 -12.10 2.88 -23.53
CA ALA A 332 -12.63 3.72 -24.59
C ALA A 332 -11.70 4.87 -25.03
N LEU A 333 -10.74 5.24 -24.18
CA LEU A 333 -9.94 6.46 -24.31
C LEU A 333 -8.45 6.18 -24.65
N GLY A 334 -8.08 4.91 -24.78
CA GLY A 334 -6.72 4.47 -25.16
C GLY A 334 -5.71 4.59 -24.03
N PHE A 335 -4.42 4.73 -24.30
CA PHE A 335 -3.41 4.76 -23.23
C PHE A 335 -3.37 6.09 -22.46
N GLN A 336 -4.02 7.14 -22.98
CA GLN A 336 -3.93 8.50 -22.47
C GLN A 336 -5.29 9.19 -22.52
N PRO A 337 -6.14 8.93 -21.52
CA PRO A 337 -7.45 9.57 -21.46
C PRO A 337 -7.33 11.10 -21.40
N PRO A 338 -8.38 11.86 -21.76
CA PRO A 338 -8.40 13.31 -21.70
C PRO A 338 -8.03 13.84 -20.31
N ALA A 339 -7.52 15.07 -20.23
CA ALA A 339 -6.99 15.64 -18.99
C ALA A 339 -8.04 15.72 -17.88
N GLU A 340 -9.31 15.91 -18.26
CA GLU A 340 -10.47 15.97 -17.37
C GLU A 340 -10.71 14.63 -16.66
N SER A 341 -10.22 13.52 -17.23
CA SER A 341 -10.32 12.19 -16.63
C SER A 341 -9.20 11.91 -15.61
N ILE A 342 -8.13 12.71 -15.56
CA ILE A 342 -6.98 12.46 -14.67
C ILE A 342 -7.41 12.47 -13.21
N SER A 343 -8.06 13.53 -12.75
CA SER A 343 -8.50 13.67 -11.36
C SER A 343 -9.55 12.60 -10.96
N PRO A 344 -10.62 12.34 -11.75
CA PRO A 344 -11.55 11.24 -11.47
C PRO A 344 -10.88 9.87 -11.36
N ILE A 345 -10.03 9.50 -12.33
CA ILE A 345 -9.33 8.20 -12.31
C ILE A 345 -8.32 8.16 -11.16
N GLY A 346 -7.62 9.25 -10.90
CA GLY A 346 -6.70 9.41 -9.78
C GLY A 346 -7.37 9.14 -8.44
N HIS A 347 -8.50 9.80 -8.17
CA HIS A 347 -9.26 9.61 -6.94
C HIS A 347 -9.82 8.20 -6.81
N GLU A 348 -10.48 7.67 -7.85
CA GLU A 348 -10.97 6.29 -7.87
C GLU A 348 -9.86 5.30 -7.52
N SER A 349 -8.72 5.40 -8.22
CA SER A 349 -7.57 4.53 -8.01
C SER A 349 -7.02 4.66 -6.59
N TRP A 350 -6.96 5.88 -6.04
CA TRP A 350 -6.50 6.10 -4.66
C TRP A 350 -7.39 5.43 -3.63
N PHE A 351 -8.72 5.41 -3.79
CA PHE A 351 -9.59 4.67 -2.88
C PHE A 351 -9.24 3.17 -2.87
N GLY A 352 -8.98 2.58 -4.04
CA GLY A 352 -8.49 1.20 -4.15
C GLY A 352 -7.14 1.00 -3.50
N ILE A 353 -6.14 1.82 -3.87
CA ILE A 353 -4.77 1.72 -3.38
C ILE A 353 -4.70 1.90 -1.87
N ARG A 354 -5.44 2.87 -1.31
CA ARG A 354 -5.50 3.12 0.13
C ARG A 354 -6.01 1.90 0.89
N GLU A 355 -7.08 1.26 0.42
CA GLU A 355 -7.61 0.06 1.08
C GLU A 355 -6.70 -1.16 0.90
N MET A 356 -5.98 -1.28 -0.24
CA MET A 356 -4.92 -2.27 -0.38
C MET A 356 -3.80 -2.04 0.65
N CYS A 357 -3.31 -0.82 0.82
CA CYS A 357 -2.27 -0.51 1.80
C CYS A 357 -2.68 -0.86 3.24
N LYS A 358 -3.94 -0.59 3.62
CA LYS A 358 -4.48 -1.00 4.93
C LYS A 358 -4.53 -2.53 5.06
N MET A 359 -5.10 -3.20 4.06
CA MET A 359 -5.22 -4.65 4.05
C MET A 359 -3.84 -5.35 4.06
N ALA A 360 -2.83 -4.77 3.42
CA ALA A 360 -1.47 -5.29 3.45
C ALA A 360 -0.91 -5.33 4.89
N TYR A 361 -1.10 -4.26 5.65
CA TYR A 361 -0.71 -4.19 7.06
C TYR A 361 -1.49 -5.19 7.94
N ASP A 362 -2.75 -5.45 7.62
CA ASP A 362 -3.59 -6.36 8.39
C ASP A 362 -3.33 -7.84 8.08
N ILE A 363 -2.91 -8.17 6.85
CA ILE A 363 -2.54 -9.55 6.45
C ILE A 363 -1.17 -9.94 7.01
N GLU A 364 -0.23 -9.00 7.01
CA GLU A 364 1.15 -9.19 7.45
C GLU A 364 1.48 -8.15 8.54
N PRO A 365 0.95 -8.31 9.78
CA PRO A 365 1.26 -7.40 10.87
C PRO A 365 2.78 -7.41 11.18
N PRO A 366 3.33 -6.28 11.67
CA PRO A 366 4.77 -6.00 11.66
C PRO A 366 5.64 -6.99 12.44
N PHE A 367 6.91 -7.09 12.02
CA PHE A 367 8.01 -7.84 12.65
C PHE A 367 8.11 -7.67 14.18
N SER A 368 7.72 -6.52 14.73
CA SER A 368 7.74 -6.27 16.18
C SER A 368 6.81 -7.19 16.98
N GLN A 369 5.73 -7.71 16.40
CA GLN A 369 4.82 -8.65 17.07
C GLN A 369 5.31 -10.10 17.00
N LEU A 370 6.21 -10.43 16.05
CA LEU A 370 6.85 -11.74 15.97
C LEU A 370 7.87 -11.93 17.09
N GLU A 371 8.61 -10.89 17.49
CA GLU A 371 9.52 -10.95 18.64
C GLU A 371 8.75 -11.07 19.97
N GLU A 372 7.68 -10.30 20.17
CA GLU A 372 6.83 -10.41 21.37
C GLU A 372 6.18 -11.79 21.51
N THR A 373 5.61 -12.33 20.43
CA THR A 373 5.01 -13.67 20.46
C THR A 373 6.05 -14.77 20.66
N THR A 374 7.25 -14.63 20.11
CA THR A 374 8.37 -15.59 20.30
C THR A 374 8.95 -15.51 21.72
N MET A 375 9.04 -14.30 22.29
CA MET A 375 9.44 -14.08 23.69
C MET A 375 8.39 -14.63 24.66
N LEU A 376 7.10 -14.40 24.40
CA LEU A 376 5.99 -14.93 25.19
C LEU A 376 5.92 -16.45 25.12
N THR A 377 6.12 -17.06 23.96
CA THR A 377 6.15 -18.54 23.83
C THR A 377 7.38 -19.16 24.49
N LYS A 378 8.55 -18.50 24.44
CA LYS A 378 9.75 -18.92 25.20
C LYS A 378 9.57 -18.73 26.72
N ALA A 379 8.90 -17.66 27.15
CA ALA A 379 8.59 -17.44 28.56
C ALA A 379 7.58 -18.45 29.10
N LEU A 380 6.57 -18.82 28.30
CA LEU A 380 5.56 -19.83 28.66
C LEU A 380 6.11 -21.27 28.67
N THR A 381 7.13 -21.57 27.87
CA THR A 381 7.79 -22.90 27.84
C THR A 381 8.84 -23.09 28.93
N ASN A 382 9.36 -21.99 29.51
CA ASN A 382 10.31 -22.02 30.63
C ASN A 382 9.64 -21.97 32.03
N VAL A 383 8.31 -21.94 32.12
CA VAL A 383 7.62 -22.16 33.40
C VAL A 383 7.59 -23.66 33.67
N ASN A 384 8.55 -24.10 34.49
CA ASN A 384 8.69 -25.46 34.96
C ASN A 384 7.49 -25.81 35.89
N VAL A 385 6.43 -26.38 35.32
CA VAL A 385 5.30 -26.89 36.10
C VAL A 385 5.72 -28.24 36.68
N LYS A 386 6.12 -28.25 37.96
CA LYS A 386 6.20 -29.49 38.74
C LYS A 386 4.83 -30.19 38.73
N PRO A 387 4.77 -31.52 38.55
CA PRO A 387 3.50 -32.24 38.61
C PRO A 387 2.96 -32.21 40.05
N PRO A 388 1.65 -31.93 40.28
CA PRO A 388 1.10 -32.02 41.62
C PRO A 388 0.80 -33.46 42.01
N LEU A 389 1.11 -33.76 43.27
CA LEU A 389 0.72 -34.94 44.02
C LEU A 389 -0.81 -35.10 44.08
N GLN A 390 -1.23 -36.37 44.17
CA GLN A 390 -2.60 -36.82 44.38
C GLN A 390 -3.17 -36.39 45.75
N GLU A 391 -4.50 -36.24 45.75
CA GLU A 391 -5.47 -36.17 46.87
C GLU A 391 -5.64 -34.86 47.65
N ALA A 392 -6.85 -34.27 47.51
CA ALA A 392 -7.94 -34.29 48.51
C ALA A 392 -8.90 -33.11 48.25
N GLY A 393 -10.22 -33.38 48.31
CA GLY A 393 -11.27 -32.50 47.84
C GLY A 393 -11.43 -31.16 48.57
N ALA A 394 -11.83 -30.14 47.81
CA ALA A 394 -12.69 -29.04 48.27
C ALA A 394 -13.20 -28.28 47.04
N ALA A 395 -14.52 -28.13 46.94
CA ALA A 395 -15.22 -27.41 45.89
C ALA A 395 -14.99 -25.89 45.97
N ARG A 396 -14.85 -25.21 44.80
CA ARG A 396 -15.61 -23.99 44.44
C ARG A 396 -15.19 -23.38 43.08
N ASN A 397 -16.22 -23.05 42.30
CA ASN A 397 -16.36 -21.97 41.33
C ASN A 397 -15.52 -21.97 40.03
N LYS A 398 -15.97 -22.73 39.03
CA LYS A 398 -15.75 -22.44 37.59
C LYS A 398 -17.07 -21.96 36.98
N LEU A 399 -17.02 -20.94 36.10
CA LEU A 399 -18.17 -20.55 35.27
C LEU A 399 -18.60 -21.74 34.38
N PRO A 400 -19.91 -21.99 34.19
CA PRO A 400 -20.35 -23.02 33.26
C PRO A 400 -20.07 -22.60 31.81
N LEU A 401 -19.36 -23.47 31.09
CA LEU A 401 -19.17 -23.37 29.64
C LEU A 401 -20.43 -23.95 28.97
N TYR A 402 -21.30 -23.10 28.41
CA TYR A 402 -22.45 -23.59 27.65
C TYR A 402 -21.98 -24.13 26.29
N LYS A 403 -21.90 -25.46 26.18
CA LYS A 403 -21.74 -26.15 24.88
C LYS A 403 -23.08 -26.14 24.16
N THR A 404 -23.16 -25.49 23.00
CA THR A 404 -24.27 -25.72 22.08
C THR A 404 -24.09 -27.10 21.45
N ILE A 405 -24.96 -28.05 21.82
CA ILE A 405 -25.03 -29.37 21.20
C ILE A 405 -25.86 -29.21 19.93
N MET A 406 -25.26 -29.41 18.75
CA MET A 406 -26.04 -29.64 17.53
C MET A 406 -26.42 -31.12 17.48
N PRO A 407 -27.70 -31.48 17.37
CA PRO A 407 -28.06 -32.84 16.97
C PRO A 407 -27.66 -33.04 15.50
N ALA A 408 -26.99 -34.17 15.21
CA ALA A 408 -26.63 -34.55 13.85
C ALA A 408 -27.91 -34.91 13.07
N ILE A 409 -28.24 -34.11 12.06
CA ILE A 409 -29.33 -34.43 11.12
C ILE A 409 -28.70 -35.22 9.96
N LYS A 410 -29.16 -36.46 9.75
CA LYS A 410 -28.71 -37.29 8.63
C LYS A 410 -29.17 -36.65 7.31
N ALA A 411 -28.27 -36.59 6.34
CA ALA A 411 -28.51 -35.94 5.04
C ALA A 411 -29.68 -36.55 4.25
N GLU A 412 -30.08 -37.78 4.59
CA GLU A 412 -31.14 -38.53 3.92
C GLU A 412 -32.57 -37.98 4.17
N GLU A 413 -32.83 -37.26 5.27
CA GLU A 413 -34.17 -36.72 5.58
C GLU A 413 -34.49 -35.40 4.86
N VAL A 414 -33.47 -34.62 4.49
CA VAL A 414 -33.65 -33.31 3.83
C VAL A 414 -34.08 -33.46 2.36
N LEU A 415 -33.73 -34.58 1.73
CA LEU A 415 -34.01 -34.85 0.31
C LEU A 415 -35.44 -35.31 0.01
N LYS A 416 -36.24 -35.69 1.02
CA LYS A 416 -37.59 -36.24 0.79
C LYS A 416 -38.69 -35.18 0.65
N ASN A 417 -38.54 -33.98 1.23
CA ASN A 417 -39.63 -33.01 1.35
C ASN A 417 -39.35 -31.60 0.79
N ASN A 418 -38.19 -31.36 0.17
CA ASN A 418 -37.82 -30.10 -0.50
C ASN A 418 -38.15 -28.80 0.28
N LYS A 419 -38.13 -28.85 1.61
CA LYS A 419 -38.27 -27.69 2.50
C LYS A 419 -37.29 -27.82 3.66
N LEU A 420 -36.47 -26.79 3.86
CA LEU A 420 -35.71 -26.60 5.10
C LEU A 420 -36.68 -26.25 6.24
N PRO A 421 -36.58 -26.87 7.42
CA PRO A 421 -37.39 -26.48 8.58
C PRO A 421 -37.02 -25.05 9.04
N PRO A 422 -37.97 -24.29 9.61
CA PRO A 422 -37.72 -22.91 10.04
C PRO A 422 -36.69 -22.86 11.16
N TYR A 423 -35.65 -22.04 10.97
CA TYR A 423 -34.60 -21.78 11.96
C TYR A 423 -35.13 -20.83 13.06
N LYS A 424 -35.23 -21.32 14.30
CA LYS A 424 -35.41 -20.48 15.50
C LYS A 424 -34.08 -20.41 16.24
N SER A 425 -33.38 -19.28 16.20
CA SER A 425 -32.32 -18.99 17.15
C SER A 425 -32.98 -18.68 18.51
N VAL A 426 -32.79 -19.56 19.50
CA VAL A 426 -33.16 -19.27 20.88
C VAL A 426 -31.92 -18.70 21.57
N THR A 427 -31.92 -17.39 21.81
CA THR A 427 -30.97 -16.77 22.74
C THR A 427 -31.58 -16.91 24.14
N PRO A 428 -30.92 -17.54 25.12
CA PRO A 428 -31.45 -17.59 26.48
C PRO A 428 -31.51 -16.18 27.07
N ALA A 429 -32.60 -15.83 27.77
CA ALA A 429 -32.69 -14.60 28.54
C ALA A 429 -31.81 -14.70 29.79
N ILE A 430 -30.91 -13.74 30.00
CA ILE A 430 -30.10 -13.62 31.23
C ILE A 430 -30.83 -12.69 32.19
N LYS A 431 -30.97 -13.09 33.46
CA LYS A 431 -31.54 -12.23 34.51
C LYS A 431 -30.60 -11.07 34.81
N ALA A 432 -31.14 -9.85 34.97
CA ALA A 432 -30.36 -8.62 35.18
C ALA A 432 -29.39 -8.69 36.39
N GLU A 433 -29.69 -9.56 37.35
CA GLU A 433 -28.91 -9.81 38.56
C GLU A 433 -27.49 -10.39 38.28
N GLU A 434 -27.27 -11.09 37.16
CA GLU A 434 -25.97 -11.71 36.84
C GLU A 434 -24.94 -10.75 36.21
N VAL A 435 -25.40 -9.65 35.60
CA VAL A 435 -24.53 -8.66 34.92
C VAL A 435 -23.80 -7.76 35.94
N LEU A 436 -24.45 -7.49 37.08
CA LEU A 436 -23.91 -6.65 38.16
C LEU A 436 -22.76 -7.31 38.95
N LYS A 437 -22.56 -8.63 38.83
CA LYS A 437 -21.55 -9.37 39.59
C LYS A 437 -20.13 -9.29 39.01
N TYR A 438 -19.96 -8.97 37.72
CA TYR A 438 -18.67 -9.07 37.03
C TYR A 438 -18.24 -7.83 36.24
N ASN A 439 -19.03 -6.76 36.24
CA ASN A 439 -18.75 -5.44 35.66
C ASN A 439 -18.17 -5.44 34.22
N LYS A 440 -18.53 -6.45 33.40
CA LYS A 440 -18.20 -6.58 31.97
C LYS A 440 -19.31 -7.34 31.24
N PRO A 441 -19.70 -6.95 30.01
CA PRO A 441 -20.68 -7.72 29.23
C PRO A 441 -20.09 -9.04 28.68
N PRO A 442 -20.88 -10.11 28.55
CA PRO A 442 -20.42 -11.40 28.02
C PRO A 442 -20.07 -11.30 26.52
N LEU A 443 -18.97 -11.96 26.13
CA LEU A 443 -18.49 -12.07 24.75
C LEU A 443 -19.26 -13.15 23.97
N TYR A 444 -20.00 -12.76 22.94
CA TYR A 444 -20.59 -13.69 21.98
C TYR A 444 -19.70 -13.84 20.74
N LYS A 445 -19.29 -15.07 20.41
CA LYS A 445 -18.69 -15.41 19.10
C LYS A 445 -19.83 -15.72 18.13
N ALA A 446 -20.20 -14.75 17.29
CA ALA A 446 -21.10 -15.03 16.17
C ALA A 446 -20.33 -15.79 15.08
N ILE A 447 -20.66 -17.06 14.87
CA ILE A 447 -20.26 -17.80 13.66
C ILE A 447 -21.36 -17.54 12.63
N THR A 448 -21.12 -16.63 11.70
CA THR A 448 -22.00 -16.45 10.53
C THR A 448 -21.86 -17.68 9.64
N PRO A 449 -22.95 -18.39 9.27
CA PRO A 449 -22.85 -19.50 8.35
C PRO A 449 -22.52 -19.00 6.94
N ALA A 450 -21.55 -19.66 6.31
CA ALA A 450 -21.18 -19.44 4.92
C ALA A 450 -22.36 -19.78 4.00
N VAL A 451 -22.96 -18.76 3.39
CA VAL A 451 -23.92 -18.95 2.29
C VAL A 451 -23.11 -19.43 1.08
N ARG A 452 -23.37 -20.66 0.62
CA ARG A 452 -22.81 -21.17 -0.64
C ARG A 452 -23.31 -20.28 -1.78
N ALA A 453 -22.38 -19.76 -2.58
CA ALA A 453 -22.61 -18.80 -3.65
C ALA A 453 -23.47 -19.31 -4.82
N GLU A 454 -24.04 -20.51 -4.73
CA GLU A 454 -24.76 -21.18 -5.81
C GLU A 454 -26.28 -20.87 -5.81
N GLU A 455 -26.85 -20.36 -4.71
CA GLU A 455 -28.29 -20.03 -4.64
C GLU A 455 -28.66 -18.58 -5.02
N VAL A 456 -27.71 -17.63 -4.99
CA VAL A 456 -27.99 -16.23 -5.36
C VAL A 456 -28.15 -16.05 -6.88
N LEU A 457 -27.67 -17.01 -7.67
CA LEU A 457 -27.67 -16.93 -9.14
C LEU A 457 -28.95 -17.40 -9.82
N LYS A 458 -29.98 -17.87 -9.09
CA LYS A 458 -31.21 -18.38 -9.74
C LYS A 458 -32.42 -17.43 -9.73
N ASN A 459 -32.54 -16.47 -8.79
CA ASN A 459 -33.80 -15.72 -8.62
C ASN A 459 -33.70 -14.19 -8.45
N ASN A 460 -32.53 -13.57 -8.62
CA ASN A 460 -32.35 -12.11 -8.73
C ASN A 460 -33.10 -11.23 -7.68
N LYS A 461 -33.30 -11.74 -6.45
CA LYS A 461 -33.79 -10.97 -5.30
C LYS A 461 -33.08 -11.44 -4.02
N LEU A 462 -32.59 -10.49 -3.22
CA LEU A 462 -32.19 -10.74 -1.83
C LEU A 462 -33.47 -10.96 -0.98
N PRO A 463 -33.51 -11.94 -0.06
CA PRO A 463 -34.61 -12.03 0.90
C PRO A 463 -34.62 -10.79 1.81
N PRO A 464 -35.81 -10.28 2.21
CA PRO A 464 -35.90 -9.08 3.03
C PRO A 464 -35.30 -9.33 4.43
N TYR A 465 -34.36 -8.47 4.82
CA TYR A 465 -33.82 -8.44 6.18
C TYR A 465 -34.87 -7.79 7.10
N LYS A 466 -35.61 -8.58 7.87
CA LYS A 466 -36.44 -8.05 8.96
C LYS A 466 -35.57 -7.88 10.21
N SER A 467 -35.09 -6.66 10.46
CA SER A 467 -34.62 -6.28 11.79
C SER A 467 -35.83 -6.07 12.69
N VAL A 468 -36.08 -6.98 13.62
CA VAL A 468 -37.02 -6.73 14.73
C VAL A 468 -36.20 -6.18 15.88
N THR A 469 -36.28 -4.87 16.11
CA THR A 469 -35.77 -4.23 17.33
C THR A 469 -36.87 -4.34 18.39
N PRO A 470 -36.68 -5.03 19.53
CA PRO A 470 -37.64 -4.95 20.61
C PRO A 470 -37.44 -3.62 21.34
N ALA A 471 -38.53 -2.87 21.50
CA ALA A 471 -38.60 -1.66 22.29
C ALA A 471 -38.26 -1.91 23.76
N ILE A 472 -37.58 -0.96 24.37
CA ILE A 472 -37.39 -0.85 25.81
C ILE A 472 -38.75 -0.47 26.42
N LYS A 473 -39.24 -1.26 27.38
CA LYS A 473 -40.29 -0.84 28.30
C LYS A 473 -39.80 -1.07 29.74
N ALA A 474 -40.24 -0.12 30.56
CA ALA A 474 -39.76 0.28 31.89
C ALA A 474 -39.56 -0.86 32.89
#